data_AF-A0A2H6KK25-F1
#
_entry.id   AF-A0A2H6KK25-F1
#
_cell.length_a   1.000
_cell.length_b   1.000
_cell.length_c   1.000
_cell.angle_alpha   90.00
_cell.angle_beta   90.00
_cell.angle_gamma   90.00
#
_symmetry.space_group_name_H-M   'P 1'
#
loop_
_entity.id
_entity.type
_entity.pdbx_description
1 polymer ?
#
loop_
_entity_poly.entity_id
_entity_poly.type
_entity_poly.pdbx_seq_one_letter_code
_entity_poly.pdbx_strand_id
1 'polypeptide(L)'
;MGMLAILYQTAQDCYDSVTSKTPGTSSRKEAAQQRIKELEELGLLLIRYKNKVNLDKPDRQRVYRQMDKYNMIADKPQELSYVISRTQEELQKEYDKLKKIKFKTEMYGHNRMFELYRGHFYRMLEKQQNVDETAINEEALKEYWAQMWVKPKAPDNGSQYLVERPPAQSVTGFPTFEEFLRILKKMPDWKSPGVDGIYTYYIKWLRLCTESLTG
;
A
#
# COMPACT_ATOMS: atom_id res chain seq x y z
N MET A 1 -2.63 32.01 -14.26
CA MET A 1 -2.43 30.56 -14.07
C MET A 1 -2.83 30.08 -12.67
N GLY A 2 -2.38 30.72 -11.57
CA GLY A 2 -2.69 30.25 -10.20
C GLY A 2 -4.18 30.18 -9.81
N MET A 3 -5.00 31.17 -10.18
CA MET A 3 -6.43 31.20 -9.82
C MET A 3 -7.26 30.07 -10.44
N LEU A 4 -6.95 29.67 -11.68
CA LEU A 4 -7.69 28.59 -12.36
C LEU A 4 -7.41 27.23 -11.73
N ALA A 5 -6.15 26.95 -11.37
CA ALA A 5 -5.79 25.72 -10.66
C ALA A 5 -6.51 25.62 -9.31
N ILE A 6 -6.62 26.72 -8.56
CA ILE A 6 -7.37 26.79 -7.31
C ILE A 6 -8.86 26.50 -7.55
N LEU A 7 -9.44 27.03 -8.63
CA LEU A 7 -10.85 26.81 -8.96
C LEU A 7 -11.15 25.35 -9.33
N TYR A 8 -10.28 24.70 -10.10
CA TYR A 8 -10.43 23.26 -10.41
C TYR A 8 -10.27 22.38 -9.17
N GLN A 9 -9.28 22.69 -8.32
CA GLN A 9 -9.06 21.94 -7.08
C GLN A 9 -10.24 22.09 -6.12
N THR A 10 -10.75 23.31 -5.92
CA THR A 10 -11.90 23.55 -5.02
C THR A 10 -13.19 22.89 -5.50
N ALA A 11 -13.44 22.85 -6.81
CA ALA A 11 -14.60 22.15 -7.36
C ALA A 11 -14.50 20.63 -7.15
N GLN A 12 -13.31 20.05 -7.36
CA GLN A 12 -13.06 18.65 -7.08
C GLN A 12 -13.18 18.34 -5.58
N ASP A 13 -12.57 19.15 -4.71
CA ASP A 13 -12.65 18.99 -3.26
C ASP A 13 -14.11 19.07 -2.77
N CYS A 14 -14.90 19.96 -3.35
CA CYS A 14 -16.33 20.08 -3.03
C CYS A 14 -17.10 18.83 -3.43
N TYR A 15 -16.93 18.34 -4.67
CA TYR A 15 -17.57 17.11 -5.11
C TYR A 15 -17.16 15.90 -4.26
N ASP A 16 -15.86 15.77 -3.97
CA ASP A 16 -15.32 14.70 -3.15
C ASP A 16 -15.87 14.80 -1.72
N SER A 17 -16.03 16.01 -1.15
CA SER A 17 -16.63 16.19 0.18
C SER A 17 -18.08 15.73 0.25
N VAL A 18 -18.85 15.93 -0.82
CA VAL A 18 -20.28 15.57 -0.89
C VAL A 18 -20.48 14.07 -1.19
N THR A 19 -19.60 13.48 -2.01
CA THR A 19 -19.74 12.11 -2.52
C THR A 19 -18.90 11.08 -1.77
N SER A 20 -17.85 11.50 -1.06
CA SER A 20 -17.04 10.58 -0.26
C SER A 20 -17.88 10.02 0.88
N LYS A 21 -17.95 8.69 0.92
CA LYS A 21 -18.44 7.99 2.11
C LYS A 21 -17.42 8.22 3.21
N THR A 22 -17.89 8.58 4.41
CA THR A 22 -17.03 8.63 5.60
C THR A 22 -16.29 7.30 5.69
N PRO A 23 -14.94 7.28 5.60
CA PRO A 23 -14.21 6.04 5.75
C PRO A 23 -14.54 5.50 7.15
N GLY A 24 -15.00 4.26 7.24
CA GLY A 24 -15.22 3.59 8.51
C GLY A 24 -13.89 3.52 9.25
N THR A 25 -13.66 4.47 10.15
CA THR A 25 -12.43 4.62 10.90
C THR A 25 -12.33 3.51 11.94
N SER A 26 -11.10 3.00 12.11
CA SER A 26 -10.59 2.22 13.25
C SER A 26 -11.20 0.86 13.63
N SER A 27 -12.45 0.54 13.26
CA SER A 27 -13.15 -0.67 13.73
C SER A 27 -12.37 -1.97 13.51
N ARG A 28 -11.72 -2.17 12.35
CA ARG A 28 -11.03 -3.43 12.04
C ARG A 28 -9.73 -3.64 12.83
N LYS A 29 -8.97 -2.57 13.06
CA LYS A 29 -7.72 -2.64 13.83
C LYS A 29 -8.03 -2.86 15.32
N GLU A 30 -8.99 -2.10 15.83
CA GLU A 30 -9.44 -2.20 17.22
C GLU A 30 -10.09 -3.57 17.49
N ALA A 31 -10.94 -4.07 16.59
CA ALA A 31 -11.52 -5.41 16.70
C ALA A 31 -10.46 -6.52 16.70
N ALA A 32 -9.44 -6.43 15.84
CA ALA A 32 -8.34 -7.39 15.85
C ALA A 32 -7.52 -7.31 17.15
N GLN A 33 -7.28 -6.11 17.69
CA GLN A 33 -6.59 -5.92 18.98
C GLN A 33 -7.40 -6.47 20.16
N GLN A 34 -8.71 -6.24 20.19
CA GLN A 34 -9.60 -6.82 21.20
C GLN A 34 -9.58 -8.35 21.11
N ARG A 35 -9.68 -8.89 19.90
CA ARG A 35 -9.66 -10.35 19.68
C ARG A 35 -8.36 -11.00 20.13
N ILE A 36 -7.22 -10.34 19.92
CA ILE A 36 -5.91 -10.80 20.42
C ILE A 36 -5.93 -10.91 21.94
N LYS A 37 -6.40 -9.87 22.66
CA LYS A 37 -6.48 -9.88 24.12
C LYS A 37 -7.34 -11.04 24.63
N GLU A 38 -8.52 -11.24 24.03
CA GLU A 38 -9.40 -12.35 24.39
C GLU A 38 -8.73 -13.72 24.20
N LEU A 39 -8.03 -13.92 23.08
CA LEU A 39 -7.35 -15.18 22.77
C LEU A 39 -6.13 -15.42 23.66
N GLU A 40 -5.41 -14.37 24.07
CA GLU A 40 -4.30 -14.45 25.03
C GLU A 40 -4.80 -14.85 26.42
N GLU A 41 -5.83 -14.19 26.91
CA GLU A 41 -6.47 -14.53 28.19
C GLU A 41 -6.97 -15.98 28.17
N LEU A 42 -7.62 -16.39 27.08
CA LEU A 42 -8.14 -17.74 26.93
C LEU A 42 -7.01 -18.78 26.84
N GLY A 43 -5.95 -18.50 26.10
CA GLY A 43 -4.76 -19.36 26.02
C GLY A 43 -4.11 -19.58 27.38
N LEU A 44 -3.97 -18.52 28.17
CA LEU A 44 -3.47 -18.60 29.55
C LEU A 44 -4.38 -19.44 30.45
N LEU A 45 -5.70 -19.29 30.32
CA LEU A 45 -6.67 -20.10 31.06
C LEU A 45 -6.56 -21.60 30.72
N LEU A 46 -6.44 -21.94 29.44
CA LEU A 46 -6.27 -23.33 28.99
C LEU A 46 -4.97 -23.95 29.53
N ILE A 47 -3.87 -23.19 29.54
CA ILE A 47 -2.58 -23.63 30.09
C ILE A 47 -2.68 -23.84 31.60
N ARG A 48 -3.35 -22.93 32.33
CA ARG A 48 -3.61 -23.08 33.78
C ARG A 48 -4.45 -24.33 34.07
N TYR A 49 -5.47 -24.60 33.26
CA TYR A 49 -6.29 -25.82 33.37
C TYR A 49 -5.45 -27.08 33.14
N LYS A 50 -4.62 -27.08 32.08
CA LYS A 50 -3.69 -28.19 31.78
C LYS A 50 -2.72 -28.47 32.93
N ASN A 51 -2.26 -27.43 33.61
CA ASN A 51 -1.36 -27.53 34.76
C ASN A 51 -2.09 -27.87 36.08
N LYS A 52 -3.39 -28.19 36.03
CA LYS A 52 -4.25 -28.53 37.19
C LYS A 52 -4.27 -27.44 38.27
N VAL A 53 -4.09 -26.19 37.88
CA VAL A 53 -4.25 -25.05 38.80
C VAL A 53 -5.73 -24.91 39.16
N ASN A 54 -6.04 -24.64 40.44
CA ASN A 54 -7.41 -24.40 40.87
C ASN A 54 -7.97 -23.16 40.18
N LEU A 55 -8.90 -23.38 39.26
CA LEU A 55 -9.66 -22.34 38.57
C LEU A 55 -10.99 -22.12 39.25
N ASP A 56 -11.44 -20.86 39.28
CA ASP A 56 -12.78 -20.49 39.74
C ASP A 56 -13.85 -21.05 38.77
N LYS A 57 -15.09 -21.19 39.24
CA LYS A 57 -16.22 -21.69 38.45
C LYS A 57 -16.40 -20.98 37.08
N PRO A 58 -16.38 -19.63 36.96
CA PRO A 58 -16.53 -18.96 35.67
C PRO A 58 -15.39 -19.25 34.70
N ASP A 59 -14.15 -19.38 35.19
CA ASP A 59 -12.99 -19.69 34.35
C ASP A 59 -13.04 -21.12 33.83
N ARG A 60 -13.45 -22.08 34.67
CA ARG A 60 -13.71 -23.46 34.21
C ARG A 60 -14.79 -23.49 33.14
N GLN A 61 -15.88 -22.73 33.32
CA GLN A 61 -16.94 -22.64 32.32
C GLN A 61 -16.43 -22.11 30.97
N ARG A 62 -15.52 -21.12 30.99
CA ARG A 62 -14.88 -20.60 29.76
C ARG A 62 -14.03 -21.66 29.07
N VAL A 63 -13.28 -22.46 29.84
CA VAL A 63 -12.51 -23.59 29.30
C VAL A 63 -13.43 -24.60 28.63
N TYR A 64 -14.50 -25.05 29.30
CA TYR A 64 -15.46 -26.00 28.72
C TYR A 64 -16.12 -25.44 27.45
N ARG A 65 -16.56 -24.17 27.45
CA ARG A 65 -17.11 -23.53 26.24
C ARG A 65 -16.13 -23.52 25.07
N GLN A 66 -14.83 -23.31 25.34
CA GLN A 66 -13.82 -23.38 24.28
C GLN A 66 -13.61 -24.81 23.79
N MET A 67 -13.60 -25.80 24.68
CA MET A 67 -13.49 -27.21 24.29
C MET A 67 -14.71 -27.65 23.44
N ASP A 68 -15.92 -27.22 23.83
CA ASP A 68 -17.17 -27.49 23.11
C ASP A 68 -17.15 -26.90 21.69
N LYS A 69 -16.53 -25.72 21.50
CA LYS A 69 -16.35 -25.10 20.16
C LYS A 69 -15.66 -26.06 19.18
N TYR A 70 -14.79 -26.95 19.66
CA TYR A 70 -14.07 -27.94 18.85
C TYR A 70 -14.61 -29.37 19.01
N ASN A 71 -15.73 -29.56 19.72
CA ASN A 71 -16.29 -30.88 20.08
C ASN A 71 -15.28 -31.78 20.82
N MET A 72 -14.55 -31.21 21.77
CA MET A 72 -13.50 -31.90 22.53
C MET A 72 -13.81 -31.97 24.03
N ILE A 73 -13.19 -32.92 24.73
CA ILE A 73 -13.37 -33.17 26.16
C ILE A 73 -12.17 -32.62 26.93
N ALA A 74 -12.43 -31.68 27.85
CA ALA A 74 -11.40 -30.99 28.65
C ALA A 74 -10.51 -31.94 29.47
N ASP A 75 -11.08 -33.04 29.96
CA ASP A 75 -10.39 -33.98 30.84
C ASP A 75 -9.42 -34.91 30.10
N LYS A 76 -9.49 -34.95 28.75
CA LYS A 76 -8.54 -35.67 27.93
C LYS A 76 -7.34 -34.77 27.59
N PRO A 77 -6.12 -35.08 28.07
CA PRO A 77 -4.98 -34.18 27.94
C PRO A 77 -4.50 -33.98 26.49
N GLN A 78 -4.71 -34.96 25.62
CA GLN A 78 -4.39 -34.87 24.19
C GLN A 78 -5.32 -33.88 23.48
N GLU A 79 -6.63 -33.99 23.72
CA GLU A 79 -7.64 -33.10 23.15
C GLU A 79 -7.48 -31.67 23.67
N LEU A 80 -7.21 -31.50 24.97
CA LEU A 80 -6.89 -30.19 25.56
C LEU A 80 -5.65 -29.55 24.91
N SER A 81 -4.60 -30.35 24.66
CA SER A 81 -3.38 -29.85 24.00
C SER A 81 -3.64 -29.41 22.55
N TYR A 82 -4.53 -30.11 21.84
CA TYR A 82 -4.98 -29.70 20.51
C TYR A 82 -5.75 -28.37 20.54
N VAL A 83 -6.65 -28.17 21.51
CA VAL A 83 -7.39 -26.90 21.62
C VAL A 83 -6.46 -25.74 21.98
N ILE A 84 -5.43 -25.98 22.79
CA ILE A 84 -4.38 -24.99 23.07
C ILE A 84 -3.65 -24.61 21.78
N SER A 85 -3.17 -25.57 20.99
CA SER A 85 -2.48 -25.27 19.73
C SER A 85 -3.39 -24.53 18.76
N ARG A 86 -4.66 -24.92 18.66
CA ARG A 86 -5.63 -24.25 17.79
C ARG A 86 -5.93 -22.82 18.22
N THR A 87 -6.00 -22.57 19.52
CA THR A 87 -6.15 -21.21 20.08
C THR A 87 -4.91 -20.36 19.77
N GLN A 88 -3.72 -20.94 19.84
CA GLN A 88 -2.47 -20.25 19.48
C GLN A 88 -2.38 -19.95 17.97
N GLU A 89 -2.88 -20.85 17.12
CA GLU A 89 -3.01 -20.60 15.68
C GLU A 89 -4.00 -19.47 15.37
N GLU A 90 -5.16 -19.42 16.05
CA GLU A 90 -6.11 -18.30 15.92
C GLU A 90 -5.46 -16.98 16.35
N LEU A 91 -4.70 -16.99 17.44
CA LEU A 91 -3.95 -15.82 17.92
C LEU A 91 -2.94 -15.34 16.89
N GLN A 92 -2.15 -16.25 16.31
CA GLN A 92 -1.18 -15.91 15.27
C GLN A 92 -1.85 -15.28 14.03
N LYS A 93 -3.02 -15.79 13.63
CA LYS A 93 -3.78 -15.23 12.50
C LYS A 93 -4.20 -13.78 12.75
N GLU A 94 -4.61 -13.42 13.97
CA GLU A 94 -4.95 -12.04 14.30
C GLU A 94 -3.71 -11.13 14.33
N TYR A 95 -2.58 -11.61 14.83
CA TYR A 95 -1.30 -10.90 14.73
C TYR A 95 -0.89 -10.63 13.28
N ASP A 96 -1.03 -11.63 12.41
CA ASP A 96 -0.73 -11.49 10.99
C ASP A 96 -1.65 -10.48 10.30
N LYS A 97 -2.93 -10.41 10.68
CA LYS A 97 -3.86 -9.37 10.20
C LYS A 97 -3.36 -7.97 10.58
N LEU A 98 -2.97 -7.76 11.84
CA LEU A 98 -2.42 -6.47 12.27
C LEU A 98 -1.13 -6.11 11.52
N LYS A 99 -0.24 -7.08 11.31
CA LYS A 99 0.99 -6.89 10.53
C LYS A 99 0.67 -6.48 9.09
N LYS A 100 -0.28 -7.16 8.44
CA LYS A 100 -0.74 -6.82 7.08
C LYS A 100 -1.35 -5.42 7.00
N ILE A 101 -2.14 -5.02 8.00
CA ILE A 101 -2.73 -3.67 8.06
C ILE A 101 -1.62 -2.62 8.14
N LYS A 102 -0.66 -2.79 9.06
CA LYS A 102 0.48 -1.87 9.20
C LYS A 102 1.29 -1.77 7.90
N PHE A 103 1.65 -2.91 7.33
CA PHE A 103 2.39 -2.98 6.08
C PHE A 103 1.68 -2.27 4.94
N LYS A 104 0.36 -2.45 4.79
CA LYS A 104 -0.42 -1.74 3.77
C LYS A 104 -0.37 -0.22 3.98
N THR A 105 -0.55 0.24 5.21
CA THR A 105 -0.49 1.68 5.52
C THR A 105 0.86 2.28 5.16
N GLU A 106 1.96 1.60 5.52
CA GLU A 106 3.31 2.02 5.17
C GLU A 106 3.53 2.00 3.66
N MET A 107 3.11 0.93 2.98
CA MET A 107 3.20 0.81 1.52
C MET A 107 2.45 1.92 0.80
N TYR A 108 1.22 2.26 1.23
CA TYR A 108 0.48 3.37 0.66
C TYR A 108 1.18 4.72 0.90
N GLY A 109 1.76 4.91 2.08
CA GLY A 109 2.55 6.11 2.41
C GLY A 109 3.78 6.24 1.51
N HIS A 110 4.54 5.14 1.35
CA HIS A 110 5.72 5.09 0.49
C HIS A 110 5.37 5.28 -0.98
N ASN A 111 4.32 4.64 -1.48
CA ASN A 111 3.87 4.79 -2.87
C ASN A 111 3.44 6.23 -3.16
N ARG A 112 2.65 6.84 -2.26
CA ARG A 112 2.26 8.24 -2.39
C ARG A 112 3.48 9.18 -2.41
N MET A 113 4.48 8.90 -1.57
CA MET A 113 5.72 9.66 -1.54
C MET A 113 6.54 9.46 -2.82
N PHE A 114 6.60 8.25 -3.36
CA PHE A 114 7.26 7.96 -4.62
C PHE A 114 6.56 8.63 -5.81
N GLU A 115 5.22 8.72 -5.81
CA GLU A 115 4.48 9.36 -6.89
C GLU A 115 4.62 10.89 -6.86
N LEU A 116 4.46 11.52 -5.69
CA LEU A 116 4.41 12.98 -5.55
C LEU A 116 5.76 13.62 -5.23
N TYR A 117 6.63 12.93 -4.50
CA TYR A 117 7.85 13.49 -3.91
C TYR A 117 9.07 12.57 -4.11
N ARG A 118 9.33 12.16 -5.36
CA ARG A 118 10.42 11.22 -5.73
C ARG A 118 11.77 11.54 -5.07
N GLY A 119 12.21 12.79 -5.12
CA GLY A 119 13.49 13.19 -4.52
C GLY A 119 13.54 12.98 -3.01
N HIS A 120 12.43 13.22 -2.30
CA HIS A 120 12.34 12.95 -0.87
C HIS A 120 12.31 11.44 -0.58
N PHE A 121 11.59 10.67 -1.40
CA PHE A 121 11.55 9.21 -1.30
C PHE A 121 12.94 8.58 -1.37
N TYR A 122 13.76 8.95 -2.36
CA TYR A 122 15.12 8.42 -2.50
C TYR A 122 16.06 8.86 -1.36
N ARG A 123 15.98 10.12 -0.92
CA ARG A 123 16.75 10.58 0.25
C ARG A 123 16.36 9.86 1.54
N MET A 124 15.09 9.46 1.68
CA MET A 124 14.64 8.63 2.80
C MET A 124 15.24 7.23 2.73
N LEU A 125 15.29 6.62 1.54
CA LEU A 125 15.92 5.31 1.34
C LEU A 125 17.42 5.35 1.67
N GLU A 126 18.13 6.37 1.20
CA GLU A 126 19.55 6.58 1.51
C GLU A 126 19.79 6.68 3.02
N LYS A 127 18.93 7.40 3.75
CA LYS A 127 19.02 7.51 5.22
C LYS A 127 18.67 6.22 5.97
N GLN A 128 17.83 5.36 5.39
CA GLN A 128 17.48 4.05 5.96
C GLN A 128 18.52 2.97 5.64
N GLN A 129 19.38 3.23 4.66
CA GLN A 129 20.47 2.35 4.29
C GLN A 129 21.58 2.46 5.35
N ASN A 130 21.47 1.65 6.42
CA ASN A 130 22.63 1.25 7.20
C ASN A 130 23.43 0.26 6.35
N VAL A 131 24.12 0.74 5.32
CA VAL A 131 25.01 -0.10 4.53
C VAL A 131 26.22 -0.39 5.41
N ASP A 132 26.44 -1.67 5.67
CA ASP A 132 27.73 -2.11 6.18
C ASP A 132 28.74 -2.01 5.02
N GLU A 133 29.36 -0.85 4.87
CA GLU A 133 30.36 -0.58 3.82
C GLU A 133 31.52 -1.57 3.88
N THR A 134 31.75 -2.24 5.02
CA THR A 134 32.79 -3.26 5.20
C THR A 134 32.45 -4.60 4.54
N ALA A 135 31.19 -4.83 4.16
CA ALA A 135 30.76 -6.05 3.47
C ALA A 135 31.06 -6.04 1.97
N ILE A 136 31.48 -4.90 1.40
CA ILE A 136 31.80 -4.76 -0.02
C ILE A 136 33.27 -5.16 -0.23
N ASN A 137 33.51 -6.31 -0.86
CA ASN A 137 34.84 -6.67 -1.32
C ASN A 137 35.21 -5.82 -2.55
N GLU A 138 36.06 -4.82 -2.33
CA GLU A 138 36.50 -3.89 -3.39
C GLU A 138 37.16 -4.59 -4.58
N GLU A 139 37.91 -5.68 -4.35
CA GLU A 139 38.61 -6.41 -5.41
C GLU A 139 37.62 -7.13 -6.32
N ALA A 140 36.63 -7.80 -5.73
CA ALA A 140 35.55 -8.46 -6.47
C ALA A 140 34.70 -7.45 -7.27
N LEU A 141 34.48 -6.26 -6.71
CA LEU A 141 33.75 -5.19 -7.39
C LEU A 141 34.56 -4.64 -8.58
N LYS A 142 35.86 -4.36 -8.38
CA LYS A 142 36.76 -3.90 -9.44
C LYS A 142 36.84 -4.92 -10.58
N GLU A 143 36.95 -6.21 -10.25
CA GLU A 143 36.99 -7.29 -11.25
C GLU A 143 35.68 -7.40 -12.04
N TYR A 144 34.53 -7.32 -11.36
CA TYR A 144 33.22 -7.33 -12.01
C TYR A 144 33.07 -6.17 -13.03
N TRP A 145 33.40 -4.95 -12.63
CA TRP A 145 33.33 -3.80 -13.54
C TRP A 145 34.36 -3.87 -14.65
N ALA A 146 35.56 -4.40 -14.39
CA ALA A 146 36.56 -4.64 -15.42
C ALA A 146 36.05 -5.61 -16.50
N GLN A 147 35.31 -6.65 -16.10
CA GLN A 147 34.71 -7.63 -17.02
C GLN A 147 33.60 -7.02 -17.90
N MET A 148 32.80 -6.08 -17.39
CA MET A 148 31.73 -5.44 -18.18
C MET A 148 32.25 -4.60 -19.35
N TRP A 149 33.43 -4.01 -19.24
CA TRP A 149 34.03 -3.20 -20.30
C TRP A 149 34.85 -4.02 -21.31
N VAL A 150 34.98 -5.33 -21.09
CA VAL A 150 35.59 -6.22 -22.10
C VAL A 150 34.60 -6.36 -23.24
N LYS A 151 34.93 -5.74 -24.39
CA LYS A 151 34.16 -5.96 -25.63
C LYS A 151 34.13 -7.46 -25.91
N PRO A 152 32.94 -8.11 -25.94
CA PRO A 152 32.87 -9.50 -26.35
C PRO A 152 33.43 -9.62 -27.78
N LYS A 153 34.24 -10.64 -28.05
CA LYS A 153 34.76 -10.95 -29.40
C LYS A 153 33.67 -11.40 -30.39
N ALA A 154 32.39 -11.25 -30.03
CA ALA A 154 31.27 -11.58 -30.88
C ALA A 154 31.11 -10.50 -31.97
N PRO A 155 30.69 -10.88 -33.20
CA PRO A 155 30.36 -9.90 -34.22
C PRO A 155 29.23 -8.99 -33.72
N ASP A 156 29.40 -7.68 -33.90
CA ASP A 156 28.43 -6.67 -33.51
C ASP A 156 27.19 -6.76 -34.41
N ASN A 157 26.22 -7.54 -33.94
CA ASN A 157 24.92 -7.70 -34.59
C ASN A 157 23.87 -6.73 -33.99
N GLY A 158 24.28 -5.70 -33.24
CA GLY A 158 23.39 -4.76 -32.55
C GLY A 158 22.68 -3.79 -33.50
N SER A 159 23.30 -3.49 -34.64
CA SER A 159 22.85 -2.51 -35.63
C SER A 159 21.46 -2.83 -36.21
N GLN A 160 21.09 -4.11 -36.29
CA GLN A 160 19.78 -4.54 -36.78
C GLN A 160 18.62 -4.19 -35.83
N TYR A 161 18.93 -3.89 -34.56
CA TYR A 161 17.95 -3.51 -33.55
C TYR A 161 17.85 -1.99 -33.37
N LEU A 162 18.72 -1.21 -34.01
CA LEU A 162 18.67 0.25 -33.99
C LEU A 162 17.68 0.73 -35.06
N VAL A 163 16.45 1.00 -34.65
CA VAL A 163 15.50 1.75 -35.48
C VAL A 163 15.93 3.21 -35.43
N GLU A 164 16.33 3.78 -36.57
CA GLU A 164 16.55 5.22 -36.70
C GLU A 164 15.26 5.96 -36.33
N ARG A 165 15.22 6.51 -35.13
CA ARG A 165 14.12 7.38 -34.71
C ARG A 165 14.30 8.70 -35.46
N PRO A 166 13.35 9.12 -36.29
CA PRO A 166 13.41 10.45 -36.90
C PRO A 166 13.51 11.50 -35.78
N PRO A 167 14.30 12.57 -35.96
CA PRO A 167 14.45 13.60 -34.95
C PRO A 167 13.07 14.10 -34.56
N ALA A 168 12.74 13.98 -33.27
CA ALA A 168 11.46 14.46 -32.77
C ALA A 168 11.37 15.95 -33.11
N GLN A 169 10.36 16.35 -33.87
CA GLN A 169 10.04 17.77 -34.02
C GLN A 169 9.75 18.28 -32.62
N SER A 170 10.64 19.13 -32.10
CA SER A 170 10.42 19.84 -30.86
C SER A 170 9.25 20.79 -31.11
N VAL A 171 8.05 20.38 -30.71
CA VAL A 171 6.91 21.30 -30.64
C VAL A 171 7.19 22.21 -29.45
N THR A 172 7.97 23.26 -29.69
CA THR A 172 8.25 24.30 -28.71
C THR A 172 7.09 25.27 -28.69
N GLY A 173 6.20 25.15 -27.70
CA GLY A 173 5.13 26.11 -27.46
C GLY A 173 3.95 25.49 -26.70
N PHE A 174 3.24 26.32 -25.93
CA PHE A 174 1.94 25.93 -25.39
C PHE A 174 0.93 25.88 -26.56
N PRO A 175 0.05 24.86 -26.65
CA PRO A 175 -0.92 24.76 -27.73
C PRO A 175 -1.82 26.00 -27.77
N THR A 176 -2.26 26.38 -28.97
CA THR A 176 -3.28 27.43 -29.12
C THR A 176 -4.56 27.02 -28.41
N PHE A 177 -5.43 27.98 -28.06
CA PHE A 177 -6.67 27.67 -27.36
C PHE A 177 -7.52 26.63 -28.11
N GLU A 178 -7.66 26.75 -29.43
CA GLU A 178 -8.38 25.77 -30.24
C GLU A 178 -7.76 24.38 -30.23
N GLU A 179 -6.43 24.29 -30.32
CA GLU A 179 -5.72 23.02 -30.25
C GLU A 179 -5.88 22.38 -28.87
N PHE A 180 -5.78 23.17 -27.80
CA PHE A 180 -6.04 22.74 -26.44
C PHE A 180 -7.46 22.17 -26.30
N LEU A 181 -8.47 22.81 -26.90
CA LEU A 181 -9.84 22.29 -26.91
C LEU A 181 -9.97 20.97 -27.67
N ARG A 182 -9.28 20.81 -28.80
CA ARG A 182 -9.26 19.55 -29.55
C ARG A 182 -8.58 18.44 -28.75
N ILE A 183 -7.52 18.77 -28.01
CA ILE A 183 -6.83 17.84 -27.10
C ILE A 183 -7.77 17.42 -25.97
N LEU A 184 -8.41 18.38 -25.28
CA LEU A 184 -9.34 18.09 -24.19
C LEU A 184 -10.51 17.20 -24.62
N LYS A 185 -11.10 17.44 -25.81
CA LYS A 185 -12.18 16.59 -26.35
C LYS A 185 -11.76 15.14 -26.55
N LYS A 186 -10.49 14.89 -26.89
CA LYS A 186 -9.94 13.55 -27.10
C LYS A 186 -9.54 12.84 -25.80
N MET A 187 -9.44 13.56 -24.69
CA MET A 187 -9.05 12.96 -23.40
C MET A 187 -10.24 12.22 -22.76
N PRO A 188 -10.05 11.03 -22.19
CA PRO A 188 -11.10 10.34 -21.44
C PRO A 188 -11.40 11.06 -20.12
N ASP A 189 -12.66 11.10 -19.71
CA ASP A 189 -13.13 11.86 -18.52
C ASP A 189 -12.47 11.36 -17.23
N TRP A 190 -12.33 10.04 -17.10
CA TRP A 190 -11.79 9.37 -15.92
C TRP A 190 -10.33 8.93 -16.09
N LYS A 191 -9.53 9.69 -16.83
CA LYS A 191 -8.08 9.45 -16.88
C LYS A 191 -7.45 9.73 -15.53
N SER A 192 -6.47 8.92 -15.12
CA SER A 192 -5.68 9.18 -13.91
C SER A 192 -5.12 10.61 -13.94
N PRO A 193 -5.29 11.36 -12.84
CA PRO A 193 -4.85 12.75 -12.78
C PRO A 193 -3.33 12.84 -12.80
N GLY A 194 -2.82 14.02 -13.18
CA GLY A 194 -1.39 14.31 -13.13
C GLY A 194 -0.91 14.61 -11.71
N VAL A 195 0.26 15.26 -11.63
CA VAL A 195 0.83 15.73 -10.36
C VAL A 195 -0.05 16.74 -9.62
N ASP A 196 -0.97 17.38 -10.35
CA ASP A 196 -1.96 18.33 -9.86
C ASP A 196 -3.19 17.65 -9.22
N GLY A 197 -3.38 16.35 -9.40
CA GLY A 197 -4.48 15.60 -8.79
C GLY A 197 -5.86 15.88 -9.41
N ILE A 198 -5.94 16.69 -10.46
CA ILE A 198 -7.19 17.12 -11.09
C ILE A 198 -7.62 16.13 -12.18
N TYR A 199 -8.83 15.57 -12.05
CA TYR A 199 -9.36 14.69 -13.10
C TYR A 199 -9.83 15.49 -14.33
N THR A 200 -9.69 14.86 -15.50
CA THR A 200 -10.12 15.45 -16.79
C THR A 200 -11.61 15.79 -16.79
N TYR A 201 -12.44 15.01 -16.09
CA TYR A 201 -13.85 15.28 -15.87
C TYR A 201 -14.11 16.71 -15.36
N TYR A 202 -13.43 17.15 -14.31
CA TYR A 202 -13.64 18.49 -13.73
C TYR A 202 -13.20 19.61 -14.66
N ILE A 203 -12.14 19.37 -15.44
CA ILE A 203 -11.66 20.33 -16.45
C ILE A 203 -12.72 20.56 -17.54
N LYS A 204 -13.38 19.49 -17.98
CA LYS A 204 -14.47 19.59 -18.96
C LYS A 204 -15.75 20.17 -18.36
N TRP A 205 -16.09 19.77 -17.13
CA TRP A 205 -17.34 20.14 -16.48
C TRP A 205 -17.41 21.63 -16.13
N LEU A 206 -16.36 22.18 -15.49
CA LEU A 206 -16.34 23.60 -15.11
C LEU A 206 -16.41 24.54 -16.33
N ARG A 207 -15.90 24.11 -17.48
CA ARG A 207 -16.05 24.85 -18.73
C ARG A 207 -17.52 24.94 -19.18
N LEU A 208 -18.26 23.83 -19.13
CA LEU A 208 -19.69 23.84 -19.50
C LEU A 208 -20.48 24.81 -18.62
N CYS A 209 -20.13 24.90 -17.33
CA CYS A 209 -20.74 25.86 -16.41
C CYS A 209 -20.39 27.32 -16.75
N THR A 210 -19.15 27.64 -17.14
CA THR A 210 -18.79 29.04 -17.47
C THR A 210 -19.42 29.53 -18.77
N GLU A 211 -19.55 28.67 -19.79
CA GLU A 211 -20.26 29.01 -21.04
C GLU A 211 -21.77 29.24 -20.79
N SER A 212 -22.38 28.52 -19.85
CA SER A 212 -23.80 28.68 -19.47
C SER A 212 -24.13 29.93 -18.63
N LEU A 213 -23.12 30.54 -17.99
CA LEU A 213 -23.28 31.74 -17.16
C LEU A 213 -23.07 33.05 -17.93
N THR A 214 -22.52 32.97 -19.14
CA THR A 214 -22.29 34.11 -20.06
C THR A 214 -23.32 34.19 -21.20
N GLY A 215 -24.37 33.37 -21.15
CA GLY A 215 -25.50 33.37 -22.08
C GLY A 215 -26.72 34.09 -21.53
#